data_AF-A0A0L0FTX7-F1
#
_entry.id   AF-A0A0L0FTX7-F1
#
_cell.length_a   1.000
_cell.length_b   1.000
_cell.length_c   1.000
_cell.angle_alpha   90.00
_cell.angle_beta   90.00
_cell.angle_gamma   90.00
#
_symmetry.space_group_name_H-M   'P 1'
#
loop_
_entity.id
_entity.type
_entity.pdbx_description
1 polymer ?
#
loop_
_entity_poly.entity_id
_entity_poly.type
_entity_poly.pdbx_seq_one_letter_code
_entity_poly.pdbx_strand_id
1 'polypeptide(L)' 'QIATDPHSPGQLRAYLPPMNLVEFINAFGIKEGHNMYIPPEKRGNVW' A
#
# COMPACT_ATOMS: atom_id res chain seq x y z
N GLN A 1 -19.63 -3.26 -6.77
CA GLN A 1 -18.56 -2.45 -6.19
C GLN A 1 -17.87 -1.62 -7.26
N ILE A 2 -17.07 -2.19 -8.17
CA ILE A 2 -16.23 -1.38 -9.07
C ILE A 2 -16.99 -0.33 -9.90
N ALA A 3 -18.16 -0.67 -10.44
CA ALA A 3 -18.92 0.26 -11.28
C ALA A 3 -19.86 1.19 -10.50
N THR A 4 -20.13 0.94 -9.20
CA THR A 4 -21.27 1.55 -8.50
C THR A 4 -21.00 1.98 -7.06
N ASP A 5 -19.91 1.51 -6.45
CA ASP A 5 -19.52 1.81 -5.08
C ASP A 5 -18.22 2.62 -5.12
N PRO A 6 -18.17 3.82 -4.53
CA PRO A 6 -16.99 4.68 -4.58
C PRO A 6 -15.81 4.11 -3.77
N HIS A 7 -16.04 3.11 -2.91
CA HIS A 7 -14.98 2.53 -2.11
C HIS A 7 -14.21 1.46 -2.87
N SER A 8 -12.89 1.49 -2.75
CA SER A 8 -12.04 0.41 -3.25
C SER A 8 -12.43 -0.95 -2.63
N PRO A 9 -12.28 -2.06 -3.38
CA PRO A 9 -12.44 -3.41 -2.85
C PRO A 9 -11.73 -3.64 -1.52
N GLY A 10 -12.39 -4.38 -0.61
CA GLY A 10 -11.88 -4.60 0.75
C GLY A 10 -10.48 -5.19 0.80
N GLN A 11 -10.16 -6.09 -0.12
CA GLN A 11 -8.80 -6.64 -0.26
C GLN A 11 -7.77 -5.54 -0.56
N LEU A 12 -8.04 -4.69 -1.56
CA LEU A 12 -7.16 -3.58 -1.93
C LEU A 12 -6.99 -2.59 -0.77
N ARG A 13 -8.06 -2.32 -0.02
CA ARG A 13 -8.01 -1.45 1.17
C ARG A 13 -7.14 -2.01 2.29
N ALA A 14 -7.05 -3.32 2.43
CA ALA A 14 -6.30 -3.96 3.51
C ALA A 14 -4.79 -3.89 3.27
N TYR A 15 -4.32 -4.09 2.03
CA TYR A 15 -2.89 -4.25 1.75
C TYR A 15 -2.25 -3.08 0.98
N LEU A 16 -2.97 -2.35 0.12
CA LEU A 16 -2.34 -1.27 -0.66
C LEU A 16 -1.93 -0.06 0.20
N PRO A 17 -2.76 0.47 1.12
CA PRO A 17 -2.37 1.65 1.90
C PRO A 17 -1.11 1.41 2.76
N PRO A 18 -0.97 0.30 3.50
CA PRO A 18 0.24 0.03 4.29
C PRO A 18 1.54 0.00 3.48
N MET A 19 1.52 -0.39 2.21
CA MET A 19 2.71 -0.39 1.35
C MET A 19 3.34 1.00 1.16
N ASN A 20 2.59 2.07 1.43
CA ASN A 20 3.09 3.45 1.38
C ASN A 20 3.78 3.89 2.69
N LEU A 21 3.61 3.15 3.79
CA LEU A 21 4.12 3.51 5.12
C LEU A 21 5.52 2.92 5.34
N VAL A 22 6.47 3.76 5.73
CA VAL A 22 7.84 3.29 6.02
C VAL A 22 7.85 2.38 7.27
N GLU A 23 6.94 2.62 8.21
CA GLU A 23 6.75 1.84 9.42
C GLU A 23 6.32 0.41 9.08
N PHE A 24 5.44 0.23 8.09
CA PHE A 24 5.02 -1.09 7.62
C PHE A 24 6.17 -1.83 6.94
N ILE A 25 6.93 -1.15 6.08
CA ILE A 25 8.12 -1.72 5.43
C ILE A 25 9.11 -2.23 6.50
N ASN A 26 9.37 -1.42 7.52
CA ASN A 26 10.31 -1.73 8.60
C ASN A 26 9.80 -2.85 9.50
N ALA A 27 8.53 -2.80 9.91
CA ALA A 27 7.93 -3.77 10.84
C ALA A 27 7.97 -5.20 10.28
N PHE A 28 7.84 -5.35 8.96
CA PHE A 28 7.81 -6.66 8.29
C PHE A 28 9.09 -6.99 7.52
N GLY A 29 10.15 -6.16 7.64
CA GLY A 29 11.42 -6.39 6.96
C GLY A 29 11.29 -6.49 5.43
N ILE A 30 10.40 -5.69 4.83
CA ILE A 30 10.14 -5.70 3.38
C ILE A 30 11.32 -5.08 2.64
N LYS A 31 11.81 -5.75 1.60
CA LYS A 31 12.99 -5.35 0.83
C LYS A 31 12.63 -5.14 -0.64
N GLU A 32 13.52 -4.49 -1.38
CA GLU A 32 13.46 -4.44 -2.84
C GLU A 32 13.29 -5.85 -3.43
N GLY A 33 12.39 -5.96 -4.40
CA GLY A 33 12.02 -7.22 -5.04
C GLY A 33 10.87 -7.97 -4.35
N HIS A 34 10.48 -7.62 -3.12
CA HIS A 34 9.27 -8.16 -2.52
C HIS A 34 8.02 -7.53 -3.16
N ASN A 35 6.94 -8.30 -3.31
CA ASN A 35 5.67 -7.84 -3.91
C ASN A 35 5.08 -6.60 -3.21
N MET A 36 5.35 -6.43 -1.92
CA MET A 36 4.83 -5.34 -1.09
C MET A 36 5.76 -4.12 -1.06
N TYR A 37 6.88 -4.13 -1.79
CA TYR A 37 7.81 -3.00 -1.83
C TYR A 37 7.41 -1.97 -2.89
N ILE A 38 7.21 -0.73 -2.45
CA ILE A 38 7.10 0.45 -3.31
C ILE A 38 8.34 1.32 -3.06
N PRO A 39 9.06 1.76 -4.11
CA PRO A 39 10.14 2.73 -3.97
C PRO A 39 9.69 4.00 -3.24
N PRO A 40 10.50 4.58 -2.33
CA PRO A 40 10.09 5.73 -1.51
C PRO A 40 9.47 6.88 -2.29
N GLU A 41 10.00 7.19 -3.48
CA GLU A 41 9.55 8.27 -4.37
C GLU A 41 8.21 7.99 -5.06
N LYS A 42 7.71 6.75 -5.02
CA LYS A 42 6.41 6.35 -5.57
C LYS A 42 5.34 6.12 -4.49
N ARG A 43 5.68 6.29 -3.22
CA ARG A 43 4.74 6.13 -2.11
C ARG A 43 3.82 7.34 -2.04
N GLY A 44 2.52 7.09 -1.90
CA GLY A 44 1.55 8.15 -1.67
C GLY A 44 1.73 8.76 -0.29
N ASN A 45 1.97 10.07 -0.23
CA ASN A 45 1.93 10.87 0.98
C ASN A 45 1.04 12.09 0.73
N VAL A 46 0.00 12.27 1.56
CA VAL A 46 -1.13 13.16 1.25
C VAL A 46 -1.31 14.28 2.27
N TRP A 47 -1.11 13.98 3.55
CA TRP A 47 -1.22 14.96 4.63
C TRP A 47 0.04 15.80 4.72
#